data_AF-A0A250K533-F1
#
_entry.id   AF-A0A250K533-F1
#
_cell.length_a   1.000
_cell.length_b   1.000
_cell.length_c   1.000
_cell.angle_alpha   90.00
_cell.angle_beta   90.00
_cell.angle_gamma   90.00
#
_symmetry.space_group_name_H-M   'P 1'
#
loop_
_entity.id
_entity.type
_entity.pdbx_description
1 polymer ?
#
loop_
_entity_poly.entity_id
_entity_poly.type
_entity_poly.pdbx_seq_one_letter_code
_entity_poly.pdbx_strand_id
1 'polypeptide(L)'
;MSKRDKPQESELVAAARALDAELVRFEAQAEQLEQAPLQSEKHLERASAMLQGLADLDEQLRGRVTALVGAISQVRDRQQAQAEAIHQRAQELQRRTEIFKDLLVRYGALGGNAAELNVQMQQFAQQRQAAKTPEENAALVGTFQALQERMSLVADEAHALARAADEQAFHDVGRQADSLRQQLLSARNKMSLLQKSLGGEAG
;
A
#
# COMPACT_ATOMS: atom_id res chain seq x y z
N MET A 1 22.68 0.48 -19.17
CA MET A 1 22.89 1.88 -19.60
C MET A 1 21.81 2.24 -20.61
N SER A 2 20.61 2.61 -20.12
CA SER A 2 19.46 2.89 -21.01
C SER A 2 19.58 4.29 -21.58
N LYS A 3 19.44 4.42 -22.90
CA LYS A 3 19.47 5.70 -23.62
C LYS A 3 18.44 6.64 -22.98
N ARG A 4 18.88 7.79 -22.50
CA ARG A 4 18.00 8.88 -22.08
C ARG A 4 17.14 9.28 -23.29
N ASP A 5 15.90 8.83 -23.32
CA ASP A 5 14.88 9.43 -24.16
C ASP A 5 14.84 10.92 -23.81
N LYS A 6 15.16 11.77 -24.79
CA LYS A 6 14.91 13.21 -24.65
C LYS A 6 13.41 13.34 -24.34
N PRO A 7 13.02 14.08 -23.28
CA PRO A 7 11.61 14.22 -22.96
C PRO A 7 10.91 14.82 -24.18
N GLN A 8 10.03 14.03 -24.80
CA GLN A 8 9.14 14.52 -25.83
C GLN A 8 8.32 15.67 -25.21
N GLU A 9 8.26 16.78 -25.93
CA GLU A 9 7.50 17.93 -25.52
C GLU A 9 6.04 17.54 -25.29
N SER A 10 5.45 17.99 -24.19
CA SER A 10 4.06 17.65 -23.88
C SER A 10 3.11 18.29 -24.88
N GLU A 11 2.02 17.62 -25.19
CA GLU A 11 1.01 18.12 -26.13
C GLU A 11 0.46 19.50 -25.71
N LEU A 12 0.39 19.77 -24.40
CA LEU A 12 0.03 21.08 -23.87
C LEU A 12 1.03 22.17 -24.28
N VAL A 13 2.33 21.90 -24.14
CA VAL A 13 3.38 22.87 -24.51
C VAL A 13 3.43 23.05 -26.01
N ALA A 14 3.29 21.98 -26.78
CA ALA A 14 3.24 22.04 -28.24
C ALA A 14 2.03 22.86 -28.74
N ALA A 15 0.84 22.65 -28.16
CA ALA A 15 -0.37 23.40 -28.51
C ALA A 15 -0.26 24.88 -28.12
N ALA A 16 0.27 25.18 -26.93
CA ALA A 16 0.50 26.56 -26.49
C ALA A 16 1.48 27.30 -27.39
N ARG A 17 2.60 26.66 -27.76
CA ARG A 17 3.58 27.25 -28.70
C ARG A 17 2.98 27.47 -30.09
N ALA A 18 2.16 26.54 -30.58
CA ALA A 18 1.53 26.66 -31.88
C ALA A 18 0.51 27.82 -31.92
N LEU A 19 -0.25 28.03 -30.84
CA LEU A 19 -1.15 29.18 -30.70
C LEU A 19 -0.37 30.50 -30.66
N ASP A 20 0.66 30.58 -29.83
CA ASP A 20 1.50 31.77 -29.67
C ASP A 20 2.16 32.19 -31.00
N ALA A 21 2.70 31.21 -31.74
CA ALA A 21 3.31 31.46 -33.05
C ALA A 21 2.31 31.98 -34.09
N GLU A 22 1.05 31.53 -34.04
CA GLU A 22 0.00 31.99 -34.97
C GLU A 22 -0.50 33.39 -34.59
N LEU A 23 -0.61 33.68 -33.28
CA LEU A 23 -0.99 35.01 -32.79
C LEU A 23 0.00 36.08 -33.25
N VAL A 24 1.30 35.83 -33.09
CA VAL A 24 2.35 36.75 -33.54
C VAL A 24 2.25 37.05 -35.04
N ARG A 25 1.89 36.06 -35.86
CA ARG A 25 1.71 36.25 -37.32
C ARG A 25 0.47 37.07 -37.65
N PHE A 26 -0.64 36.79 -36.98
CA PHE A 26 -1.88 37.53 -37.13
C PHE A 26 -1.69 39.00 -36.75
N GLU A 27 -1.08 39.26 -35.58
CA GLU A 27 -0.79 40.62 -35.10
C GLU A 27 0.10 41.39 -36.08
N ALA A 28 1.16 40.76 -36.59
CA ALA A 28 2.05 41.38 -37.57
C ALA A 28 1.35 41.72 -38.90
N GLN A 29 0.43 40.88 -39.39
CA GLN A 29 -0.35 41.17 -40.60
C GLN A 29 -1.43 42.22 -40.37
N ALA A 30 -2.03 42.24 -39.18
CA ALA A 30 -3.04 43.23 -38.81
C ALA A 30 -2.43 44.62 -38.76
N GLU A 31 -1.26 44.75 -38.13
CA GLU A 31 -0.51 46.01 -38.09
C GLU A 31 -0.12 46.51 -39.50
N GLN A 32 0.31 45.61 -40.39
CA GLN A 32 0.61 45.96 -41.78
C GLN A 32 -0.61 46.48 -42.54
N LEU A 33 -1.79 45.90 -42.31
CA LEU A 33 -3.03 46.34 -42.93
C LEU A 33 -3.46 47.70 -42.38
N GLU A 34 -3.35 47.94 -41.08
CA GLU A 34 -3.68 49.22 -40.45
C GLU A 34 -2.82 50.37 -40.99
N GLN A 35 -1.55 50.09 -41.29
CA GLN A 35 -0.60 51.07 -41.82
C GLN A 35 -0.64 51.18 -43.36
N ALA A 36 -1.42 50.35 -44.05
CA ALA A 36 -1.43 50.32 -45.50
C ALA A 36 -2.08 51.60 -46.09
N PRO A 37 -1.45 52.26 -47.08
CA PRO A 37 -2.10 53.36 -47.78
C PRO A 37 -3.33 52.84 -48.55
N LEU A 38 -4.36 53.66 -48.72
CA LEU A 38 -5.62 53.31 -49.42
C LEU A 38 -5.99 54.29 -50.55
N GLN A 39 -5.04 55.10 -51.03
CA GLN A 39 -5.32 56.19 -51.97
C GLN A 39 -5.29 55.80 -53.46
N SER A 40 -5.08 54.52 -53.80
CA SER A 40 -5.04 54.07 -55.20
C SER A 40 -5.73 52.71 -55.37
N GLU A 41 -6.17 52.39 -56.59
CA GLU A 41 -6.78 51.10 -56.92
C GLU A 41 -5.86 49.93 -56.52
N LYS A 42 -4.57 50.01 -56.87
CA LYS A 42 -3.55 49.02 -56.49
C LYS A 42 -3.37 48.90 -54.97
N HIS A 43 -3.53 50.01 -54.24
CA HIS A 43 -3.49 50.00 -52.78
C HIS A 43 -4.68 49.24 -52.19
N LEU A 44 -5.88 49.47 -52.73
CA LEU A 44 -7.11 48.79 -52.32
C LEU A 44 -7.05 47.28 -52.63
N GLU A 45 -6.54 46.88 -53.80
CA GLU A 45 -6.34 45.47 -54.15
C GLU A 45 -5.41 44.76 -53.15
N ARG A 46 -4.30 45.40 -52.78
CA ARG A 46 -3.35 44.84 -51.80
C ARG A 46 -3.97 44.72 -50.41
N ALA A 47 -4.70 45.74 -49.96
CA ALA A 47 -5.40 45.72 -48.68
C ALA A 47 -6.46 44.62 -48.65
N SER A 48 -7.18 44.39 -49.75
CA SER A 48 -8.15 43.30 -49.88
C SER A 48 -7.49 41.92 -49.78
N ALA A 49 -6.34 41.72 -50.42
CA ALA A 49 -5.57 40.47 -50.31
C ALA A 49 -5.03 40.24 -48.89
N MET A 50 -4.55 41.29 -48.21
CA MET A 50 -4.13 41.22 -46.80
C MET A 50 -5.30 40.86 -45.88
N LEU A 51 -6.48 41.44 -46.12
CA LEU A 51 -7.69 41.12 -45.35
C LEU A 51 -8.11 39.65 -45.50
N GLN A 52 -7.97 39.08 -46.71
CA GLN A 52 -8.21 37.65 -46.94
C GLN A 52 -7.21 36.78 -46.19
N GLY A 53 -5.92 37.13 -46.22
CA GLY A 53 -4.89 36.44 -45.44
C GLY A 53 -5.15 36.48 -43.92
N LEU A 54 -5.64 37.62 -43.41
CA LEU A 54 -6.06 37.74 -42.00
C LEU A 54 -7.25 36.85 -41.66
N ALA A 55 -8.22 36.71 -42.56
CA ALA A 55 -9.35 35.80 -42.37
C ALA A 55 -8.89 34.34 -42.29
N ASP A 56 -7.93 33.93 -43.13
CA ASP A 56 -7.35 32.59 -43.09
C ASP A 56 -6.54 32.34 -41.80
N LEU A 57 -5.85 33.37 -41.29
CA LEU A 57 -5.15 33.30 -40.00
C LEU A 57 -6.11 33.26 -38.80
N ASP A 58 -7.23 33.98 -38.84
CA ASP A 58 -8.28 33.91 -37.79
C ASP A 58 -8.84 32.49 -37.67
N GLU A 59 -9.12 31.84 -38.81
CA GLU A 59 -9.61 30.46 -38.81
C GLU A 59 -8.56 29.49 -38.24
N GLN A 60 -7.29 29.67 -38.60
CA GLN A 60 -6.19 28.88 -38.03
C GLN A 60 -6.06 29.09 -36.52
N LEU A 61 -6.15 30.35 -36.06
CA LEU A 61 -6.13 30.70 -34.64
C LEU A 61 -7.23 30.00 -33.86
N ARG A 62 -8.47 29.98 -34.38
CA ARG A 62 -9.58 29.23 -33.77
C ARG A 62 -9.23 27.76 -33.59
N GLY A 63 -8.67 27.13 -34.62
CA GLY A 63 -8.18 25.75 -34.55
C GLY A 63 -7.10 25.55 -33.48
N ARG A 64 -6.14 26.47 -33.36
CA ARG A 64 -5.09 26.42 -32.33
C ARG A 64 -5.65 26.58 -30.92
N VAL A 65 -6.61 27.47 -30.71
CA VAL A 65 -7.31 27.64 -29.42
C VAL A 65 -8.04 26.35 -29.05
N THR A 66 -8.80 25.76 -29.98
CA THR A 66 -9.48 24.48 -29.74
C THR A 66 -8.49 23.38 -29.37
N ALA A 67 -7.35 23.29 -30.07
CA ALA A 67 -6.30 22.31 -29.76
C ALA A 67 -5.71 22.51 -28.34
N LEU A 68 -5.45 23.76 -27.94
CA LEU A 68 -4.94 24.08 -26.60
C LEU A 68 -5.96 23.71 -25.50
N VAL A 69 -7.24 24.05 -25.69
CA VAL A 69 -8.31 23.66 -24.76
C VAL A 69 -8.44 22.14 -24.64
N GLY A 70 -8.32 21.43 -25.77
CA GLY A 70 -8.26 19.96 -25.80
C GLY A 70 -7.10 19.42 -24.98
N ALA A 71 -5.89 19.95 -25.18
CA ALA A 71 -4.70 19.53 -24.44
C ALA A 71 -4.81 19.79 -22.93
N ILE A 72 -5.37 20.94 -22.53
CA ILE A 72 -5.65 21.26 -21.11
C ILE A 72 -6.63 20.25 -20.52
N SER A 73 -7.70 19.93 -21.25
CA SER A 73 -8.71 18.97 -20.81
C SER A 73 -8.09 17.58 -20.58
N GLN A 74 -7.23 17.11 -21.50
CA GLN A 74 -6.52 15.85 -21.32
C GLN A 74 -5.54 15.85 -20.15
N VAL A 75 -4.87 16.97 -19.86
CA VAL A 75 -4.02 17.10 -18.67
C VAL A 75 -4.85 17.00 -17.40
N ARG A 76 -6.00 17.69 -17.36
CA ARG A 76 -6.94 17.61 -16.23
C ARG A 76 -7.46 16.18 -16.04
N ASP A 77 -7.89 15.52 -17.11
CA ASP A 77 -8.45 14.17 -17.01
C ASP A 77 -7.39 13.16 -16.52
N ARG A 78 -6.13 13.30 -16.96
CA ARG A 78 -5.00 12.52 -16.42
C ARG A 78 -4.76 12.80 -14.94
N GLN A 79 -4.79 14.06 -14.54
CA GLN A 79 -4.60 14.46 -13.14
C GLN A 79 -5.73 13.92 -12.24
N GLN A 80 -6.98 13.98 -12.71
CA GLN A 80 -8.14 13.41 -12.01
C GLN A 80 -8.02 11.90 -11.85
N ALA A 81 -7.68 11.17 -12.93
CA ALA A 81 -7.50 9.72 -12.87
C ALA A 81 -6.37 9.31 -11.91
N GLN A 82 -5.27 10.08 -11.87
CA GLN A 82 -4.19 9.85 -10.92
C GLN A 82 -4.61 10.12 -9.48
N ALA A 83 -5.37 11.20 -9.24
CA ALA A 83 -5.88 11.52 -7.91
C ALA A 83 -6.82 10.41 -7.38
N GLU A 84 -7.70 9.89 -8.24
CA GLU A 84 -8.59 8.77 -7.91
C GLU A 84 -7.80 7.49 -7.59
N ALA A 85 -6.78 7.16 -8.39
CA ALA A 85 -5.93 6.01 -8.14
C ALA A 85 -5.15 6.14 -6.81
N ILE A 86 -4.65 7.33 -6.48
CA ILE A 86 -3.99 7.60 -5.21
C ILE A 86 -4.98 7.44 -4.04
N HIS A 87 -6.19 7.98 -4.17
CA HIS A 87 -7.22 7.86 -3.14
C HIS A 87 -7.60 6.39 -2.89
N GLN A 88 -7.82 5.60 -3.95
CA GLN A 88 -8.09 4.16 -3.81
C GLN A 88 -6.93 3.44 -3.12
N ARG A 89 -5.68 3.78 -3.45
CA ARG A 89 -4.50 3.20 -2.79
C ARG A 89 -4.37 3.61 -1.33
N ALA A 90 -4.75 4.83 -0.97
CA ALA A 90 -4.77 5.29 0.41
C ALA A 90 -5.81 4.51 1.25
N GLN A 91 -7.00 4.28 0.70
CA GLN A 91 -8.03 3.46 1.35
C GLN A 91 -7.59 2.01 1.55
N GLU A 92 -6.95 1.43 0.54
CA GLU A 92 -6.34 0.10 0.65
C GLU A 92 -5.30 0.05 1.76
N LEU A 93 -4.37 1.01 1.77
CA LEU A 93 -3.32 1.11 2.78
C LEU A 93 -3.91 1.24 4.19
N GLN A 94 -4.95 2.06 4.36
CA GLN A 94 -5.63 2.22 5.65
C GLN A 94 -6.22 0.90 6.13
N ARG A 95 -6.98 0.20 5.27
CA ARG A 95 -7.58 -1.10 5.61
C ARG A 95 -6.52 -2.14 5.97
N ARG A 96 -5.46 -2.23 5.17
CA ARG A 96 -4.35 -3.17 5.45
C ARG A 96 -3.61 -2.83 6.74
N THR A 97 -3.47 -1.54 7.07
CA THR A 97 -2.86 -1.10 8.32
C THR A 97 -3.70 -1.49 9.53
N GLU A 98 -5.03 -1.40 9.43
CA GLU A 98 -5.95 -1.83 10.49
C GLU A 98 -5.88 -3.34 10.73
N ILE A 99 -5.91 -4.13 9.65
CA ILE A 99 -5.74 -5.59 9.72
C ILE A 99 -4.40 -5.94 10.35
N PHE A 100 -3.32 -5.28 9.91
CA PHE A 100 -1.99 -5.51 10.47
C PHE A 100 -1.91 -5.19 11.96
N LYS A 101 -2.52 -4.08 12.40
CA LYS A 101 -2.58 -3.71 13.83
C LYS A 101 -3.31 -4.77 14.64
N ASP A 102 -4.45 -5.29 14.16
CA ASP A 102 -5.18 -6.36 14.85
C ASP A 102 -4.32 -7.63 14.99
N LEU A 103 -3.66 -8.04 13.91
CA LEU A 103 -2.75 -9.19 13.94
C LEU A 103 -1.61 -9.00 14.94
N LEU A 104 -1.02 -7.79 15.03
CA LEU A 104 0.03 -7.48 16.00
C LEU A 104 -0.47 -7.48 17.45
N VAL A 105 -1.68 -6.97 17.70
CA VAL A 105 -2.30 -7.00 19.03
C VAL A 105 -2.49 -8.45 19.48
N ARG A 106 -3.03 -9.30 18.60
CA ARG A 106 -3.21 -10.74 18.86
C ARG A 106 -1.88 -11.46 19.05
N TYR A 107 -0.87 -11.13 18.25
CA TYR A 107 0.49 -11.68 18.40
C TYR A 107 1.12 -11.28 19.75
N GLY A 108 0.95 -10.02 20.17
CA GLY A 108 1.39 -9.53 21.47
C GLY A 108 0.72 -10.28 22.64
N ALA A 109 -0.59 -10.51 22.54
CA ALA A 109 -1.34 -11.28 23.53
C ALA A 109 -0.83 -12.73 23.64
N LEU A 110 -0.52 -13.37 22.51
CA LEU A 110 0.12 -14.70 22.49
C LEU A 110 1.48 -14.71 23.18
N GLY A 111 2.30 -13.69 22.94
CA GLY A 111 3.58 -13.53 23.63
C GLY A 111 3.42 -13.41 25.15
N GLY A 112 2.42 -12.66 25.60
CA GLY A 112 2.04 -12.58 27.03
C GLY A 112 1.62 -13.93 27.60
N ASN A 113 0.70 -14.64 26.92
CA ASN A 113 0.26 -15.98 27.31
C ASN A 113 1.43 -16.97 27.39
N ALA A 114 2.37 -16.92 26.44
CA ALA A 114 3.56 -17.77 26.43
C ALA A 114 4.53 -17.44 27.58
N ALA A 115 4.69 -16.15 27.93
CA ALA A 115 5.51 -15.73 29.06
C ALA A 115 4.90 -16.21 30.40
N GLU A 116 3.58 -16.07 30.58
CA GLU A 116 2.86 -16.58 31.75
C GLU A 116 3.00 -18.10 31.88
N LEU A 117 2.85 -18.83 30.77
CA LEU A 117 3.07 -20.27 30.72
C LEU A 117 4.49 -20.65 31.14
N ASN A 118 5.50 -19.88 30.71
CA ASN A 118 6.89 -20.10 31.12
C ASN A 118 7.09 -19.90 32.63
N VAL A 119 6.44 -18.90 33.24
CA VAL A 119 6.46 -18.70 34.70
C VAL A 119 5.79 -19.87 35.42
N GLN A 120 4.60 -20.28 34.97
CA GLN A 120 3.88 -21.43 35.55
C GLN A 120 4.68 -22.72 35.44
N MET A 121 5.37 -22.93 34.31
CA MET A 121 6.30 -24.06 34.10
C MET A 121 7.45 -24.07 35.12
N GLN A 122 8.05 -22.91 35.39
CA GLN A 122 9.13 -22.80 36.38
C GLN A 122 8.61 -23.08 37.80
N GLN A 123 7.45 -22.54 38.15
CA GLN A 123 6.80 -22.80 39.43
C GLN A 123 6.46 -24.28 39.61
N PHE A 124 5.89 -24.92 38.58
CA PHE A 124 5.61 -26.35 38.58
C PHE A 124 6.89 -27.17 38.79
N ALA A 125 7.99 -26.82 38.12
CA ALA A 125 9.27 -27.50 38.29
C ALA A 125 9.81 -27.39 39.73
N GLN A 126 9.65 -26.23 40.38
CA GLN A 126 10.04 -26.02 41.78
C GLN A 126 9.16 -26.82 42.75
N GLN A 127 7.83 -26.77 42.57
CA GLN A 127 6.88 -27.55 43.39
C GLN A 127 7.17 -29.05 43.29
N ARG A 128 7.49 -29.53 42.09
CA ARG A 128 7.88 -30.92 41.85
C ARG A 128 9.16 -31.32 42.60
N GLN A 129 10.15 -30.43 42.71
CA GLN A 129 11.38 -30.71 43.48
C GLN A 129 11.13 -30.70 44.99
N ALA A 130 10.15 -29.93 45.46
CA ALA A 130 9.83 -29.78 46.87
C ALA A 130 8.89 -30.88 47.42
N ALA A 131 8.09 -31.50 46.54
CA ALA A 131 7.14 -32.54 46.93
C ALA A 131 7.84 -33.78 47.50
N LYS A 132 7.41 -34.20 48.69
CA LYS A 132 7.94 -35.35 49.44
C LYS A 132 6.87 -36.35 49.84
N THR A 133 5.60 -35.96 49.80
CA THR A 133 4.48 -36.83 50.18
C THR A 133 3.67 -37.31 48.96
N PRO A 134 2.99 -38.46 49.08
CA PRO A 134 2.08 -38.94 48.04
C PRO A 134 0.93 -37.98 47.72
N GLU A 135 0.44 -37.23 48.72
CA GLU A 135 -0.63 -36.24 48.56
C GLU A 135 -0.15 -35.02 47.77
N GLU A 136 1.07 -34.53 48.02
CA GLU A 136 1.71 -33.46 47.24
C GLU A 136 1.95 -33.89 45.79
N ASN A 137 2.36 -35.15 45.57
CA ASN A 137 2.51 -35.71 44.24
C ASN A 137 1.18 -35.84 43.47
N ALA A 138 0.09 -36.19 44.15
CA ALA A 138 -1.25 -36.22 43.54
C ALA A 138 -1.73 -34.82 43.11
N ALA A 139 -1.47 -33.78 43.92
CA ALA A 139 -1.78 -32.40 43.57
C ALA A 139 -1.01 -31.90 42.34
N LEU A 140 0.25 -32.32 42.18
CA LEU A 140 1.07 -32.00 41.00
C LEU A 140 0.48 -32.56 39.69
N VAL A 141 -0.19 -33.70 39.73
CA VAL A 141 -0.84 -34.28 38.54
C VAL A 141 -1.96 -33.37 38.02
N GLY A 142 -2.76 -32.78 38.92
CA GLY A 142 -3.81 -31.82 38.55
C GLY A 142 -3.24 -30.53 37.95
N THR A 143 -2.21 -29.95 38.60
CA THR A 143 -1.50 -28.76 38.07
C THR A 143 -0.89 -29.02 36.70
N PHE A 144 -0.33 -30.22 36.50
CA PHE A 144 0.26 -30.62 35.24
C PHE A 144 -0.78 -30.73 34.11
N GLN A 145 -1.95 -31.33 34.37
CA GLN A 145 -3.04 -31.41 33.39
C GLN A 145 -3.52 -30.02 32.97
N ALA A 146 -3.74 -29.13 33.95
CA ALA A 146 -4.13 -27.75 33.67
C ALA A 146 -3.10 -27.00 32.80
N LEU A 147 -1.80 -27.24 33.06
CA LEU A 147 -0.73 -26.63 32.27
C LEU A 147 -0.69 -27.16 30.82
N GLN A 148 -0.91 -28.47 30.63
CA GLN A 148 -1.02 -29.06 29.29
C GLN A 148 -2.21 -28.54 28.50
N GLU A 149 -3.36 -28.39 29.15
CA GLU A 149 -4.55 -27.81 28.54
C GLU A 149 -4.29 -26.36 28.14
N ARG A 150 -3.71 -25.55 29.04
CA ARG A 150 -3.37 -24.15 28.74
C ARG A 150 -2.38 -24.03 27.59
N MET A 151 -1.34 -24.86 27.55
CA MET A 151 -0.38 -24.88 26.42
C MET A 151 -1.03 -25.26 25.09
N SER A 152 -2.03 -26.16 25.12
CA SER A 152 -2.77 -26.55 23.92
C SER A 152 -3.64 -25.40 23.42
N LEU A 153 -4.34 -24.71 24.32
CA LEU A 153 -5.13 -23.51 23.98
C LEU A 153 -4.27 -22.43 23.33
N VAL A 154 -3.10 -22.10 23.91
CA VAL A 154 -2.22 -21.07 23.35
C VAL A 154 -1.61 -21.51 22.01
N ALA A 155 -1.34 -22.81 21.82
CA ALA A 155 -0.91 -23.33 20.53
C ALA A 155 -2.01 -23.23 19.46
N ASP A 156 -3.27 -23.48 19.83
CA ASP A 156 -4.41 -23.35 18.92
C ASP A 156 -4.68 -21.88 18.55
N GLU A 157 -4.55 -20.96 19.51
CA GLU A 157 -4.61 -19.51 19.28
C GLU A 157 -3.50 -19.06 18.31
N ALA A 158 -2.27 -19.56 18.50
CA ALA A 158 -1.14 -19.27 17.62
C ALA A 158 -1.36 -19.82 16.20
N HIS A 159 -1.94 -21.02 16.07
CA HIS A 159 -2.36 -21.58 14.78
C HIS A 159 -3.43 -20.72 14.09
N ALA A 160 -4.44 -20.28 14.84
CA ALA A 160 -5.51 -19.44 14.31
C ALA A 160 -4.98 -18.08 13.85
N LEU A 161 -4.02 -17.50 14.58
CA LEU A 161 -3.34 -16.28 14.16
C LEU A 161 -2.51 -16.50 12.90
N ALA A 162 -1.74 -17.60 12.82
CA ALA A 162 -0.93 -17.90 11.64
C ALA A 162 -1.79 -17.98 10.37
N ARG A 163 -2.92 -18.71 10.43
CA ARG A 163 -3.88 -18.79 9.32
C ARG A 163 -4.48 -17.43 8.97
N ALA A 164 -4.93 -16.66 9.97
CA ALA A 164 -5.49 -15.33 9.72
C ALA A 164 -4.48 -14.39 9.07
N ALA A 165 -3.20 -14.47 9.44
CA ALA A 165 -2.14 -13.68 8.82
C ALA A 165 -1.87 -14.12 7.37
N ASP A 166 -1.84 -15.42 7.08
CA ASP A 166 -1.65 -15.94 5.72
C ASP A 166 -2.83 -15.62 4.79
N GLU A 167 -4.07 -15.75 5.27
CA GLU A 167 -5.27 -15.34 4.54
C GLU A 167 -5.25 -13.85 4.16
N GLN A 168 -4.58 -13.03 4.96
CA GLN A 168 -4.41 -11.59 4.74
C GLN A 168 -3.05 -11.22 4.09
N ALA A 169 -2.27 -12.21 3.67
CA ALA A 169 -0.94 -12.07 3.07
C ALA A 169 0.11 -11.36 3.94
N PHE A 170 0.00 -11.45 5.27
CA PHE A 170 1.01 -11.04 6.26
C PHE A 170 1.87 -12.23 6.69
N HIS A 171 2.57 -12.82 5.73
CA HIS A 171 3.31 -14.08 5.92
C HIS A 171 4.44 -14.01 6.95
N ASP A 172 4.97 -12.83 7.25
CA ASP A 172 5.95 -12.63 8.32
C ASP A 172 5.33 -12.84 9.70
N VAL A 173 4.17 -12.24 9.97
CA VAL A 173 3.40 -12.49 11.20
C VAL A 173 2.95 -13.95 11.26
N GLY A 174 2.50 -14.50 10.12
CA GLY A 174 2.13 -15.91 10.02
C GLY A 174 3.24 -16.86 10.44
N ARG A 175 4.45 -16.65 9.89
CA ARG A 175 5.66 -17.43 10.24
C ARG A 175 6.02 -17.31 11.72
N GLN A 176 5.94 -16.11 12.30
CA GLN A 176 6.24 -15.89 13.71
C GLN A 176 5.24 -16.61 14.63
N ALA A 177 3.94 -16.51 14.34
CA ALA A 177 2.89 -17.20 15.09
C ALA A 177 3.03 -18.73 14.99
N ASP A 178 3.32 -19.28 13.80
CA ASP A 178 3.54 -20.71 13.65
C ASP A 178 4.81 -21.19 14.38
N SER A 179 5.89 -20.41 14.36
CA SER A 179 7.08 -20.71 15.15
C SER A 179 6.77 -20.82 16.65
N LEU A 180 5.98 -19.88 17.19
CA LEU A 180 5.55 -19.92 18.60
C LEU A 180 4.71 -21.17 18.89
N ARG A 181 3.76 -21.50 18.00
CA ARG A 181 2.96 -22.72 18.10
C ARG A 181 3.84 -23.97 18.17
N GLN A 182 4.81 -24.10 17.26
CA GLN A 182 5.73 -25.24 17.23
C GLN A 182 6.54 -25.35 18.52
N GLN A 183 7.01 -24.23 19.08
CA GLN A 183 7.71 -24.20 20.36
C GLN A 183 6.83 -24.69 21.52
N LEU A 184 5.57 -24.24 21.60
CA LEU A 184 4.60 -24.66 22.61
C LEU A 184 4.29 -26.15 22.52
N LEU A 185 4.03 -26.66 21.31
CA LEU A 185 3.79 -28.10 21.10
C LEU A 185 5.00 -28.95 21.47
N SER A 186 6.20 -28.50 21.11
CA SER A 186 7.45 -29.17 21.50
C SER A 186 7.62 -29.22 23.02
N ALA A 187 7.40 -28.10 23.71
CA ALA A 187 7.47 -28.02 25.16
C ALA A 187 6.41 -28.92 25.84
N ARG A 188 5.18 -28.95 25.31
CA ARG A 188 4.10 -29.82 25.79
C ARG A 188 4.47 -31.31 25.66
N ASN A 189 5.04 -31.68 24.52
CA ASN A 189 5.48 -33.06 24.28
C ASN A 189 6.61 -33.47 25.25
N LYS A 190 7.59 -32.60 25.48
CA LYS A 190 8.66 -32.83 26.48
C LYS A 190 8.09 -33.03 27.87
N MET A 191 7.11 -32.22 28.27
CA MET A 191 6.41 -32.40 29.54
C MET A 191 5.69 -33.74 29.67
N SER A 192 4.95 -34.16 28.63
CA SER A 192 4.27 -35.46 28.62
C SER A 192 5.23 -36.63 28.80
N LEU A 193 6.43 -36.55 28.20
CA LEU A 193 7.48 -37.56 28.39
C LEU A 193 8.00 -37.60 29.82
N LEU A 194 8.21 -36.44 30.46
CA LEU A 194 8.63 -36.36 31.86
C LEU A 194 7.59 -36.95 32.83
N GLN A 195 6.30 -36.78 32.55
CA GLN A 195 5.24 -37.41 33.36
C GLN A 195 5.27 -38.93 33.25
N LYS A 196 5.48 -39.47 32.04
CA LYS A 196 5.56 -40.92 31.81
C LYS A 196 6.75 -41.55 32.50
N SER A 197 7.92 -40.90 32.53
CA SER A 197 9.07 -41.39 33.28
C SER A 197 8.83 -41.39 34.79
N LEU A 198 8.06 -40.43 35.32
CA LEU A 198 7.72 -40.37 36.75
C LEU A 198 6.68 -41.41 37.18
N GLY A 199 5.75 -41.77 36.30
CA GLY A 199 4.80 -42.87 36.53
C GLY A 199 5.36 -44.28 36.29
N GLY A 200 6.60 -44.38 35.76
CA GLY A 200 7.24 -45.64 35.37
C GLY A 200 8.25 -46.22 36.36
N GLU A 201 8.62 -45.51 37.43
CA GLU A 201 9.53 -46.00 38.49
C GLU A 201 8.80 -46.60 39.71
N ALA A 202 7.64 -47.22 39.47
CA ALA A 202 6.93 -48.05 40.45
C ALA A 202 6.80 -49.50 39.96
N GLY A 203 7.92 -50.07 39.49
CA GLY A 203 8.07 -51.48 39.12
C GLY A 203 9.37 -52.04 39.68
#